data_AF-A0A9P6R5Q0-F1
#
_entry.id   AF-A0A9P6R5Q0-F1
#
_cell.length_a   1.000
_cell.length_b   1.000
_cell.length_c   1.000
_cell.angle_alpha   90.00
_cell.angle_beta   90.00
_cell.angle_gamma   90.00
#
_symmetry.space_group_name_H-M   'P 1'
#
loop_
_entity.id
_entity.type
_entity.pdbx_description
1 polymer ?
#
loop_
_entity_poly.entity_id
_entity_poly.type
_entity_poly.pdbx_seq_one_letter_code
_entity_poly.pdbx_strand_id
1 'polypeptide(L)'
;MESAHDESAFTHGADMTPGRTCTPPAELASTWPPPQDYSALPGLQLIYDFVSADEEATLVQQLDARPWAGKGIEPNPEMKRRHQHYGGVFSYRLRTLVGDMEALPDMMDFLTDRLLDQQIYDHCPNSVIVNEYDAGQGIMPHVDAPKLFGSAIVALSLLSDCIMTFQHCKSPQL
;
A
#
# COMPACT_ATOMS: atom_id res chain seq x y z
N MET A 1 43.50 -25.59 51.48
CA MET A 1 42.46 -26.17 50.60
C MET A 1 41.73 -24.98 50.01
N GLU A 2 42.35 -24.37 48.99
CA GLU A 2 42.05 -24.62 47.56
C GLU A 2 40.77 -23.87 47.16
N SER A 3 40.91 -22.68 46.58
CA SER A 3 41.05 -22.41 45.12
C SER A 3 39.65 -22.36 44.47
N ALA A 4 39.31 -21.52 43.49
CA ALA A 4 40.03 -20.52 42.72
C ALA A 4 39.02 -19.44 42.28
N HIS A 5 39.54 -18.28 41.90
CA HIS A 5 38.87 -17.27 41.10
C HIS A 5 38.46 -17.83 39.74
N ASP A 6 37.29 -17.44 39.24
CA ASP A 6 37.03 -17.39 37.79
C ASP A 6 36.25 -16.11 37.48
N GLU A 7 36.97 -15.11 36.99
CA GLU A 7 36.42 -13.99 36.23
C GLU A 7 36.24 -14.46 34.80
N SER A 8 35.00 -14.49 34.30
CA SER A 8 34.76 -14.42 32.86
C SER A 8 33.67 -13.39 32.57
N ALA A 9 34.15 -12.20 32.19
CA ALA A 9 33.35 -11.16 31.58
C ALA A 9 32.82 -11.66 30.22
N PHE A 10 31.52 -11.90 30.13
CA PHE A 10 30.84 -12.04 28.85
C PHE A 10 30.40 -10.66 28.36
N THR A 11 31.29 -9.98 27.67
CA THR A 11 30.95 -8.88 26.76
C THR A 11 30.12 -9.45 25.61
N HIS A 12 28.80 -9.22 25.61
CA HIS A 12 28.00 -9.41 24.40
C HIS A 12 28.34 -8.26 23.44
N GLY A 13 29.26 -8.53 22.51
CA GLY A 13 29.49 -7.69 21.35
C GLY A 13 28.21 -7.63 20.52
N ALA A 14 27.61 -6.45 20.42
CA ALA A 14 26.62 -6.16 19.41
C ALA A 14 27.32 -6.14 18.05
N ASP A 15 27.22 -7.25 17.32
CA ASP A 15 27.63 -7.31 15.91
C ASP A 15 26.52 -6.62 15.08
N MET A 16 26.62 -5.30 15.00
CA MET A 16 25.87 -4.46 14.08
C MET A 16 26.41 -4.71 12.67
N THR A 17 25.92 -5.73 12.00
CA THR A 17 26.10 -5.86 10.55
C THR A 17 25.24 -4.81 9.85
N PRO A 18 25.81 -3.87 9.07
CA PRO A 18 25.04 -2.89 8.35
C PRO A 18 24.18 -3.57 7.26
N GLY A 19 23.00 -3.00 7.04
CA GLY A 19 21.88 -3.59 6.33
C GLY A 19 22.21 -4.20 4.97
N ARG A 20 21.51 -5.29 4.66
CA ARG A 20 21.34 -5.73 3.26
C ARG A 20 20.48 -4.70 2.56
N THR A 21 21.10 -3.64 2.05
CA THR A 21 20.52 -2.90 0.94
C THR A 21 20.49 -3.86 -0.23
N CYS A 22 19.30 -4.37 -0.56
CA CYS A 22 19.04 -5.05 -1.83
C CYS A 22 19.04 -3.99 -2.93
N THR A 23 20.20 -3.39 -3.19
CA THR A 23 20.41 -2.59 -4.39
C THR A 23 20.84 -3.57 -5.47
N PRO A 24 20.05 -3.82 -6.52
CA PRO A 24 20.51 -4.65 -7.62
C PRO A 24 21.80 -4.05 -8.21
N PRO A 25 22.76 -4.87 -8.66
CA PRO A 25 23.95 -4.40 -9.37
C PRO A 25 23.55 -3.47 -10.52
N ALA A 26 24.30 -2.39 -10.72
CA ALA A 26 23.98 -1.33 -11.69
C ALA A 26 23.77 -1.84 -13.14
N GLU A 27 24.25 -3.04 -13.48
CA GLU A 27 24.02 -3.68 -14.79
C GLU A 27 22.64 -4.36 -14.93
N LEU A 28 21.88 -4.55 -13.84
CA LEU A 28 20.53 -5.15 -13.86
C LEU A 28 19.40 -4.12 -13.71
N ALA A 29 19.72 -2.86 -13.41
CA ALA A 29 18.73 -1.78 -13.22
C ALA A 29 17.98 -1.39 -14.51
N SER A 30 18.43 -1.85 -15.68
CA SER A 30 17.87 -1.48 -16.98
C SER A 30 16.70 -2.37 -17.44
N THR A 31 16.47 -3.52 -16.80
CA THR A 31 15.48 -4.51 -17.29
C THR A 31 14.65 -5.16 -16.19
N TRP A 32 14.55 -4.53 -15.03
CA TRP A 32 13.71 -5.02 -13.94
C TRP A 32 12.68 -3.94 -13.51
N PRO A 33 11.38 -4.28 -13.45
CA PRO A 33 10.81 -5.54 -13.90
C PRO A 33 10.94 -5.69 -15.44
N PRO A 34 11.05 -6.92 -15.97
CA PRO A 34 11.05 -7.13 -17.42
C PRO A 34 9.74 -6.62 -18.03
N PRO A 35 9.70 -6.29 -19.34
CA PRO A 35 8.45 -5.92 -20.01
C PRO A 35 7.40 -6.98 -19.76
N GLN A 36 6.34 -6.60 -19.07
CA GLN A 36 5.22 -7.47 -18.76
C GLN A 36 4.13 -7.21 -19.80
N ASP A 37 3.72 -8.26 -20.51
CA ASP A 37 2.61 -8.17 -21.44
C ASP A 37 1.29 -8.29 -20.68
N TYR A 38 0.66 -7.14 -20.44
CA TYR A 38 -0.66 -7.06 -19.80
C TYR A 38 -1.81 -7.05 -20.81
N SER A 39 -1.56 -7.23 -22.11
CA SER A 39 -2.62 -7.22 -23.15
C SER A 39 -3.69 -8.29 -22.94
N ALA A 40 -3.36 -9.36 -22.20
CA ALA A 40 -4.27 -10.42 -21.79
C ALA A 40 -5.25 -10.02 -20.66
N LEU A 41 -5.15 -8.80 -20.11
CA LEU A 41 -5.99 -8.27 -19.04
C LEU A 41 -6.81 -7.07 -19.55
N PRO A 42 -7.96 -7.31 -20.20
CA PRO A 42 -8.81 -6.23 -20.70
C PRO A 42 -9.20 -5.26 -19.58
N GLY A 43 -9.03 -3.96 -19.84
CA GLY A 43 -9.35 -2.89 -18.89
C GLY A 43 -8.25 -2.53 -17.90
N LEU A 44 -7.15 -3.29 -17.82
CA LEU A 44 -5.99 -2.90 -17.03
C LEU A 44 -5.17 -1.83 -17.76
N GLN A 45 -4.90 -0.72 -17.08
CA GLN A 45 -4.01 0.34 -17.53
C GLN A 45 -2.93 0.55 -16.48
N LEU A 46 -1.68 0.68 -16.93
CA LEU A 46 -0.53 1.00 -16.07
C LEU A 46 0.07 2.32 -16.53
N ILE A 47 0.08 3.29 -15.62
CA ILE A 47 0.61 4.63 -15.87
C ILE A 47 1.77 4.85 -14.91
N TYR A 48 2.97 4.98 -15.46
CA TYR A 48 4.18 5.29 -14.70
C TYR A 48 4.26 6.79 -14.42
N ASP A 49 4.91 7.14 -13.31
CA ASP A 49 5.20 8.52 -12.93
C ASP A 49 3.93 9.42 -12.90
N PHE A 50 2.78 8.84 -12.48
CA PHE A 50 1.50 9.53 -12.41
C PHE A 50 1.51 10.69 -11.40
N VAL A 51 2.36 10.58 -10.37
CA VAL A 51 2.70 11.65 -9.43
C VAL A 51 4.19 11.97 -9.58
N SER A 52 4.54 13.24 -9.48
CA SER A 52 5.94 13.66 -9.40
C SER A 52 6.54 13.31 -8.04
N ALA A 53 7.88 13.29 -7.95
CA ALA A 53 8.57 13.04 -6.69
C ALA A 53 8.21 14.04 -5.57
N ASP A 54 7.99 15.32 -5.92
CA ASP A 54 7.61 16.35 -4.95
C ASP A 54 6.16 16.16 -4.46
N GLU A 55 5.25 15.76 -5.35
CA GLU A 55 3.87 15.42 -5.02
C GLU A 55 3.81 14.17 -4.13
N GLU A 56 4.58 13.13 -4.45
CA GLU A 56 4.72 11.93 -3.63
C GLU A 56 5.20 12.28 -2.22
N ALA A 57 6.30 13.04 -2.11
CA ALA A 57 6.85 13.43 -0.82
C ALA A 57 5.84 14.24 0.02
N THR A 58 5.12 15.17 -0.61
CA THR A 58 4.09 15.99 0.05
C THR A 58 2.91 15.12 0.51
N LEU A 59 2.44 14.21 -0.36
CA LEU A 59 1.32 13.33 -0.06
C LEU A 59 1.66 12.38 1.10
N VAL A 60 2.85 11.76 1.08
CA VAL A 60 3.33 10.88 2.15
C VAL A 60 3.45 11.62 3.48
N GLN A 61 4.05 12.82 3.49
CA GLN A 61 4.14 13.65 4.70
C GLN A 61 2.75 13.94 5.28
N GLN A 62 1.80 14.27 4.42
CA GLN A 62 0.43 14.53 4.83
C GLN A 62 -0.26 13.27 5.38
N LEU A 63 -0.04 12.09 4.78
CA LEU A 63 -0.56 10.83 5.31
C LEU A 63 0.04 10.51 6.68
N ASP A 64 1.35 10.66 6.84
CA ASP A 64 2.04 10.36 8.11
C ASP A 64 1.68 11.32 9.25
N ALA A 65 1.27 12.55 8.93
CA ALA A 65 0.75 13.49 9.91
C ALA A 65 -0.63 13.13 10.46
N ARG A 66 -1.30 12.11 9.89
CA ARG A 66 -2.64 11.67 10.29
C ARG A 66 -2.61 10.32 11.02
N PRO A 67 -3.62 10.01 11.86
CA PRO A 67 -3.66 8.76 12.60
C PRO A 67 -3.76 7.55 11.67
N TRP A 68 -2.99 6.51 11.98
CA TRP A 68 -3.07 5.20 11.33
C TRP A 68 -3.91 4.23 12.16
N ALA A 69 -4.73 3.44 11.47
CA ALA A 69 -5.48 2.32 12.03
C ALA A 69 -4.85 0.96 11.66
N GLY A 70 -5.44 -0.13 12.15
CA GLY A 70 -4.87 -1.47 12.05
C GLY A 70 -3.84 -1.76 13.15
N LYS A 71 -3.24 -2.94 13.12
CA LYS A 71 -2.27 -3.43 14.12
C LYS A 71 -2.76 -3.23 15.57
N GLY A 72 -4.04 -3.51 15.82
CA GLY A 72 -4.69 -3.35 17.13
C GLY A 72 -5.40 -2.01 17.35
N ILE A 73 -5.37 -1.09 16.38
CA ILE A 73 -6.00 0.23 16.46
C ILE A 73 -7.24 0.25 15.56
N GLU A 74 -8.37 0.74 16.08
CA GLU A 74 -9.61 0.92 15.32
C GLU A 74 -9.51 2.07 14.30
N PRO A 75 -10.28 2.04 13.19
CA PRO A 75 -11.13 0.93 12.74
C PRO A 75 -10.34 -0.28 12.21
N ASN A 76 -10.94 -1.47 12.24
CA ASN A 76 -10.37 -2.73 11.72
C ASN A 76 -9.03 -3.15 12.40
N PRO A 77 -8.98 -3.26 13.74
CA PRO A 77 -7.77 -3.55 14.49
C PRO A 77 -7.15 -4.91 14.16
N GLU A 78 -7.91 -5.83 13.56
CA GLU A 78 -7.45 -7.15 13.12
C GLU A 78 -6.51 -7.09 11.91
N MET A 79 -6.41 -5.96 11.22
CA MET A 79 -5.51 -5.79 10.08
C MET A 79 -4.04 -5.83 10.53
N LYS A 80 -3.24 -6.69 9.88
CA LYS A 80 -1.79 -6.80 10.15
C LYS A 80 -0.94 -5.69 9.51
N ARG A 81 -1.58 -4.84 8.71
CA ARG A 81 -1.00 -3.68 8.02
C ARG A 81 -1.63 -2.41 8.57
N ARG A 82 -0.94 -1.27 8.43
CA ARG A 82 -1.55 0.02 8.77
C ARG A 82 -2.43 0.50 7.62
N HIS A 83 -3.50 1.22 7.93
CA HIS A 83 -4.35 1.81 6.90
C HIS A 83 -5.00 3.13 7.36
N GLN A 84 -5.45 3.92 6.39
CA GLN A 84 -6.29 5.11 6.57
C GLN A 84 -7.44 5.06 5.56
N HIS A 85 -8.66 5.37 5.99
CA HIS A 85 -9.84 5.38 5.12
C HIS A 85 -10.39 6.80 5.05
N TYR A 86 -10.68 7.28 3.85
CA TYR A 86 -11.29 8.58 3.59
C TYR A 86 -12.53 8.40 2.74
N GLY A 87 -13.55 9.23 2.97
CA GLY A 87 -14.80 9.13 2.23
C GLY A 87 -15.62 7.88 2.56
N GLY A 88 -15.55 7.42 3.81
CA GLY A 88 -16.27 6.27 4.33
C GLY A 88 -15.35 5.17 4.86
N VAL A 89 -15.79 4.47 5.91
CA VAL A 89 -14.99 3.41 6.53
C VAL A 89 -15.44 2.05 6.00
N PHE A 90 -14.60 1.40 5.20
CA PHE A 90 -14.82 0.00 4.85
C PHE A 90 -14.57 -0.93 6.04
N SER A 91 -15.60 -1.63 6.51
CA SER A 91 -15.47 -2.67 7.53
C SER A 91 -15.10 -4.00 6.88
N TYR A 92 -13.91 -4.54 7.17
CA TYR A 92 -13.49 -5.84 6.62
C TYR A 92 -14.33 -7.00 7.19
N ARG A 93 -14.76 -6.88 8.45
CA ARG A 93 -15.63 -7.85 9.13
C ARG A 93 -17.03 -7.91 8.51
N LEU A 94 -17.65 -6.77 8.24
CA LEU A 94 -19.02 -6.71 7.69
C LEU A 94 -19.04 -6.70 6.16
N ARG A 95 -17.87 -6.51 5.52
CA ARG A 95 -17.70 -6.39 4.07
C ARG A 95 -18.60 -5.29 3.47
N THR A 96 -18.72 -4.17 4.19
CA THR A 96 -19.52 -3.01 3.79
C THR A 96 -18.92 -1.71 4.30
N LEU A 97 -19.29 -0.59 3.66
CA LEU A 97 -19.08 0.74 4.22
C LEU A 97 -19.94 0.92 5.47
N VAL A 98 -19.36 1.51 6.51
CA VAL A 98 -20.02 1.87 7.76
C VAL A 98 -19.77 3.34 8.07
N GLY A 99 -20.74 3.96 8.74
CA GLY A 99 -20.72 5.40 9.01
C GLY A 99 -21.21 6.24 7.83
N ASP A 100 -21.09 7.56 7.99
CA ASP A 100 -21.47 8.52 6.96
C ASP A 100 -20.35 8.66 5.92
N MET A 101 -20.74 9.02 4.69
CA MET A 101 -19.79 9.39 3.64
C MET A 101 -19.34 10.83 3.87
N GLU A 102 -18.03 11.01 4.08
CA GLU A 102 -17.41 12.34 4.22
C GLU A 102 -16.79 12.79 2.90
N ALA A 103 -16.52 14.10 2.77
CA ALA A 103 -15.72 14.59 1.65
C ALA A 103 -14.28 14.03 1.74
N LEU A 104 -13.65 13.81 0.59
CA LEU A 104 -12.22 13.51 0.57
C LEU A 104 -11.43 14.73 1.08
N PRO A 105 -10.33 14.52 1.81
CA PRO A 105 -9.49 15.63 2.26
C PRO A 105 -8.79 16.32 1.08
N ASP A 106 -8.59 17.63 1.18
CA ASP A 106 -7.97 18.48 0.14
C ASP A 106 -6.62 17.96 -0.40
N MET A 107 -5.92 17.14 0.39
CA MET A 107 -4.69 16.46 -0.06
C MET A 107 -4.91 15.55 -1.27
N MET A 108 -6.15 15.15 -1.55
CA MET A 108 -6.54 14.28 -2.66
C MET A 108 -7.02 15.07 -3.88
N ASP A 109 -7.16 16.40 -3.77
CA ASP A 109 -7.75 17.23 -4.83
C ASP A 109 -6.91 17.15 -6.11
N PHE A 110 -5.59 17.29 -6.00
CA PHE A 110 -4.71 17.25 -7.18
C PHE A 110 -4.75 15.89 -7.89
N LEU A 111 -4.94 14.79 -7.15
CA LEU A 111 -5.11 13.45 -7.72
C LEU A 111 -6.48 13.36 -8.40
N THR A 112 -7.51 13.85 -7.74
CA THR A 112 -8.89 13.87 -8.24
C THR A 112 -8.99 14.65 -9.55
N ASP A 113 -8.47 15.86 -9.57
CA ASP A 113 -8.42 16.73 -10.75
C ASP A 113 -7.69 16.03 -11.91
N ARG A 114 -6.50 15.46 -11.63
CA ARG A 114 -5.71 14.74 -12.64
C ARG A 114 -6.44 13.52 -13.19
N LEU A 115 -7.14 12.76 -12.35
CA LEU A 115 -7.91 11.58 -12.77
C LEU A 115 -9.09 11.97 -13.67
N LEU A 116 -9.75 13.10 -13.39
CA LEU A 116 -10.85 13.63 -14.20
C LEU A 116 -10.34 14.22 -15.51
N ASP A 117 -9.27 15.02 -15.47
CA ASP A 117 -8.67 15.65 -16.64
C ASP A 117 -8.15 14.63 -17.65
N GLN A 118 -7.60 13.51 -17.18
CA GLN A 118 -7.16 12.40 -18.01
C GLN A 118 -8.29 11.42 -18.38
N GLN A 119 -9.53 11.68 -17.95
CA GLN A 119 -10.71 10.85 -18.21
C GLN A 119 -10.52 9.39 -17.74
N ILE A 120 -9.75 9.19 -16.67
CA ILE A 120 -9.59 7.89 -16.01
C ILE A 120 -10.86 7.57 -15.20
N TYR A 121 -11.45 8.61 -14.60
CA TYR A 121 -12.79 8.58 -14.03
C TYR A 121 -13.72 9.55 -14.75
N ASP A 122 -14.99 9.15 -14.86
CA ASP A 122 -16.06 10.00 -15.40
C ASP A 122 -16.71 10.90 -14.33
N HIS A 123 -16.37 10.68 -13.05
CA HIS A 123 -16.93 11.39 -11.91
C HIS A 123 -15.94 11.43 -10.75
N CYS A 124 -16.10 12.40 -9.86
CA CYS A 124 -15.24 12.58 -8.70
C CYS A 124 -15.25 11.31 -7.82
N PRO A 125 -14.08 10.72 -7.50
CA PRO A 125 -14.01 9.62 -6.55
C PRO A 125 -14.45 10.12 -5.17
N ASN A 126 -15.10 9.26 -4.41
CA ASN A 126 -15.68 9.61 -3.12
C ASN A 126 -15.16 8.77 -1.97
N SER A 127 -14.21 7.86 -2.21
CA SER A 127 -13.62 7.00 -1.19
C SER A 127 -12.18 6.65 -1.55
N VAL A 128 -11.29 6.67 -0.56
CA VAL A 128 -9.87 6.28 -0.69
C VAL A 128 -9.48 5.39 0.48
N ILE A 129 -8.82 4.26 0.19
CA ILE A 129 -8.21 3.40 1.20
C ILE A 129 -6.69 3.43 0.99
N VAL A 130 -5.99 4.00 1.97
CA VAL A 130 -4.53 4.00 2.02
C VAL A 130 -4.08 2.79 2.83
N ASN A 131 -3.17 2.00 2.27
CA ASN A 131 -2.58 0.85 2.96
C ASN A 131 -1.06 1.03 2.99
N GLU A 132 -0.45 0.81 4.15
CA GLU A 132 1.01 0.73 4.28
C GLU A 132 1.44 -0.72 4.47
N TYR A 133 2.41 -1.15 3.67
CA TYR A 133 2.99 -2.48 3.73
C TYR A 133 4.46 -2.41 4.11
N ASP A 134 4.83 -3.12 5.18
CA ASP A 134 6.23 -3.37 5.51
C ASP A 134 6.84 -4.36 4.50
N ALA A 135 8.17 -4.36 4.37
CA ALA A 135 8.87 -5.31 3.52
C ALA A 135 8.48 -6.77 3.84
N GLY A 136 8.07 -7.53 2.82
CA GLY A 136 7.59 -8.91 2.96
C GLY A 136 6.12 -9.04 3.34
N GLN A 137 5.40 -7.94 3.56
CA GLN A 137 3.95 -7.96 3.66
C GLN A 137 3.30 -7.99 2.28
N GLY A 138 2.10 -8.56 2.22
CA GLY A 138 1.26 -8.55 1.03
C GLY A 138 -0.21 -8.69 1.43
N ILE A 139 -1.07 -8.74 0.43
CA ILE A 139 -2.50 -8.96 0.60
C ILE A 139 -2.90 -10.29 -0.03
N MET A 140 -3.83 -11.00 0.61
CA MET A 140 -4.35 -12.26 0.08
C MET A 140 -5.15 -12.01 -1.21
N PRO A 141 -5.20 -12.98 -2.15
CA PRO A 141 -6.03 -12.87 -3.34
C PRO A 141 -7.49 -12.56 -2.99
N HIS A 142 -8.06 -11.54 -3.61
CA HIS A 142 -9.44 -11.10 -3.40
C HIS A 142 -9.99 -10.38 -4.63
N VAL A 143 -11.29 -10.11 -4.61
CA VAL A 143 -11.98 -9.22 -5.55
C VAL A 143 -12.51 -8.04 -4.74
N ASP A 144 -12.27 -6.82 -5.21
CA ASP A 144 -12.83 -5.61 -4.62
C ASP A 144 -14.35 -5.68 -4.64
N ALA A 145 -15.00 -5.28 -3.55
CA ALA A 145 -16.43 -5.51 -3.32
C ALA A 145 -17.30 -4.94 -4.46
N PRO A 146 -17.78 -5.77 -5.42
CA PRO A 146 -18.34 -5.26 -6.68
C PRO A 146 -19.69 -4.55 -6.52
N LYS A 147 -20.35 -4.77 -5.37
CA LYS A 147 -21.61 -4.12 -5.01
C LYS A 147 -21.41 -2.74 -4.38
N LEU A 148 -20.19 -2.41 -3.96
CA LEU A 148 -19.87 -1.19 -3.23
C LEU A 148 -19.01 -0.23 -4.05
N PHE A 149 -18.10 -0.76 -4.85
CA PHE A 149 -17.23 0.05 -5.69
C PHE A 149 -17.75 0.10 -7.13
N GLY A 150 -17.41 1.20 -7.82
CA GLY A 150 -17.82 1.45 -9.19
C GLY A 150 -17.12 0.54 -10.22
N SER A 151 -17.33 0.85 -11.49
CA SER A 151 -16.78 0.07 -12.62
C SER A 151 -15.25 0.15 -12.75
N ALA A 152 -14.60 1.11 -12.09
CA ALA A 152 -13.15 1.30 -12.12
C ALA A 152 -12.58 1.49 -10.72
N ILE A 153 -11.44 0.83 -10.48
CA ILE A 153 -10.61 0.97 -9.28
C ILE A 153 -9.26 1.50 -9.73
N VAL A 154 -8.80 2.58 -9.09
CA VAL A 154 -7.46 3.13 -9.27
C VAL A 154 -6.60 2.78 -8.06
N ALA A 155 -5.42 2.24 -8.31
CA ALA A 155 -4.41 2.01 -7.29
C ALA A 155 -3.18 2.86 -7.60
N LEU A 156 -2.80 3.72 -6.64
CA LEU A 156 -1.56 4.50 -6.67
C LEU A 156 -0.53 3.83 -5.77
N SER A 157 0.61 3.45 -6.32
CA SER A 157 1.75 2.95 -5.54
C SER A 157 2.71 4.10 -5.28
N LEU A 158 3.20 4.21 -4.04
CA LEU A 158 4.14 5.23 -3.59
C LEU A 158 5.33 4.58 -2.91
N LEU A 159 6.44 5.30 -2.81
CA LEU A 159 7.67 4.91 -2.12
C LEU A 159 8.41 3.75 -2.80
N SER A 160 8.15 2.51 -2.37
CA SER A 160 8.89 1.33 -2.84
C SER A 160 8.08 0.53 -3.85
N ASP A 161 8.77 -0.16 -4.74
CA ASP A 161 8.15 -1.03 -5.73
C ASP A 161 7.25 -2.10 -5.07
N CYS A 162 6.18 -2.47 -5.77
CA CYS A 162 5.32 -3.57 -5.38
C CYS A 162 5.07 -4.54 -6.55
N ILE A 163 4.68 -5.76 -6.22
CA ILE A 163 4.28 -6.76 -7.20
C ILE A 163 2.77 -6.92 -7.12
N MET A 164 2.07 -6.59 -8.21
CA MET A 164 0.65 -6.88 -8.36
C MET A 164 0.45 -8.14 -9.21
N THR A 165 -0.37 -9.07 -8.71
CA THR A 165 -0.73 -10.29 -9.43
C THR A 165 -2.23 -10.27 -9.70
N PHE A 166 -2.61 -10.20 -10.98
CA PHE A 166 -4.00 -10.27 -11.41
C PHE A 166 -4.34 -11.68 -11.88
N GLN A 167 -5.49 -12.20 -11.45
CA GLN A 167 -5.97 -13.54 -11.81
C GLN A 167 -7.46 -13.49 -12.11
N HIS A 168 -7.89 -14.26 -13.10
CA HIS A 168 -9.32 -14.39 -13.39
C HIS A 168 -10.02 -15.14 -12.26
N CYS A 169 -11.00 -14.49 -11.63
CA CYS A 169 -11.80 -15.12 -10.59
C CYS A 169 -12.75 -16.15 -11.22
N LYS A 170 -12.51 -17.45 -10.98
CA LYS A 170 -13.35 -18.53 -11.53
C LYS A 170 -14.75 -18.59 -10.90
N SER A 171 -14.98 -17.87 -9.80
CA SER A 171 -16.26 -17.82 -9.09
C SER A 171 -16.39 -16.52 -8.31
N PRO A 172 -16.86 -15.41 -8.92
CA PRO A 172 -17.19 -14.21 -8.16
C PRO A 172 -18.34 -14.57 -7.21
N GLN A 173 -18.07 -14.57 -5.91
CA GLN A 173 -19.13 -14.63 -4.90
C GLN A 173 -19.86 -13.28 -4.94
N LEU A 174 -20.92 -13.23 -5.75
CA LEU A 174 -21.86 -12.12 -5.84
C LEU A 174 -22.72 -12.01 -4.58
#